data_AF-A0A8T5I8N0-F1
#
_entry.id   AF-A0A8T5I8N0-F1
#
_cell.length_a   1.000
_cell.length_b   1.000
_cell.length_c   1.000
_cell.angle_alpha   90.00
_cell.angle_beta   90.00
_cell.angle_gamma   90.00
#
_symmetry.space_group_name_H-M   'P 1'
#
loop_
_entity.id
_entity.type
_entity.pdbx_description
1 polymer ?
#
loop_
_entity_poly.entity_id
_entity_poly.type
_entity_poly.pdbx_seq_one_letter_code
_entity_poly.pdbx_strand_id
1 'polypeptide(L)'
;MSKRLRKILSEEPIKTPGSPFWNVFKRFGRDEVIAMIINVVGTTIAGFYLTSAFLLSIIGPIIEKLGFFPANFLESFKIYKTTPKEKRKSKSHYFKGGLKRGMTSLGEDILIHDLLYIILLFTGLKVYPAIPIWLLSASSFIIAVFLVSLIEVTITEIRYIGFKKRMAYVGFKPENYIETRFLISSEKKPNEILDKLADHFDLDIREFLKYEDLYFDSNFPQFSGRKAKVRLRKRTNTEGKGWLKTAQVIYTRARESQQKKDQFRFFPIKKEKFYFFLDQRMPKKISKIENSKIRRFLKSCETVPKKKILFERSIARSEALLASVDKPLKGRDFFILELKTRNDTKLLVEAMRFAMQEFPVLQTTKGKSDIAILS
;
A
#
# COMPACT_ATOMS: atom_id res chain seq x y z
N MET A 1 -22.78 -1.55 19.79
CA MET A 1 -21.85 -0.66 19.04
C MET A 1 -22.44 0.76 18.94
N SER A 2 -21.71 1.82 19.32
CA SER A 2 -22.24 3.20 19.22
C SER A 2 -22.73 3.54 17.81
N LYS A 3 -23.90 4.21 17.73
CA LYS A 3 -24.48 4.68 16.45
C LYS A 3 -23.49 5.49 15.62
N ARG A 4 -22.63 6.28 16.29
CA ARG A 4 -21.59 7.11 15.67
C ARG A 4 -20.50 6.28 14.97
N LEU A 5 -19.98 5.23 15.62
CA LEU A 5 -18.95 4.39 15.00
C LEU A 5 -19.52 3.56 13.85
N ARG A 6 -20.74 3.06 14.00
CA ARG A 6 -21.46 2.38 12.92
C ARG A 6 -21.59 3.29 11.72
N LYS A 7 -22.04 4.54 11.94
CA LYS A 7 -22.19 5.58 10.91
C LYS A 7 -20.85 5.88 10.21
N ILE A 8 -19.79 6.16 10.96
CA ILE A 8 -18.46 6.47 10.39
C ILE A 8 -17.94 5.31 9.52
N LEU A 9 -18.11 4.07 9.96
CA LEU A 9 -17.58 2.91 9.27
C LEU A 9 -18.50 2.36 8.18
N SER A 10 -19.80 2.64 8.23
CA SER A 10 -20.75 2.32 7.16
C SER A 10 -20.72 3.36 6.04
N GLU A 11 -20.43 4.62 6.37
CA GLU A 11 -20.39 5.72 5.40
C GLU A 11 -19.05 5.82 4.66
N GLU A 12 -17.95 5.34 5.24
CA GLU A 12 -16.67 5.26 4.54
C GLU A 12 -16.54 3.92 3.79
N PRO A 13 -16.61 3.91 2.43
CA PRO A 13 -16.39 2.68 1.68
C PRO A 13 -14.97 2.15 1.95
N ILE A 14 -14.84 0.82 2.04
CA ILE A 14 -13.55 0.17 2.19
C ILE A 14 -12.67 0.50 0.98
N LYS A 15 -11.67 1.37 1.19
CA LYS A 15 -10.69 1.74 0.17
C LYS A 15 -9.60 0.67 0.10
N THR A 16 -9.54 -0.07 -0.99
CA THR A 16 -8.40 -0.95 -1.30
C THR A 16 -7.34 -0.16 -2.07
N PRO A 17 -6.04 -0.41 -1.83
CA PRO A 17 -5.00 0.15 -2.69
C PRO A 17 -5.24 -0.29 -4.14
N GLY A 18 -5.22 0.68 -5.07
CA GLY A 18 -5.36 0.40 -6.50
C GLY A 18 -4.26 -0.51 -7.03
N SER A 19 -4.43 -1.00 -8.26
CA SER A 19 -3.37 -1.74 -8.93
C SER A 19 -2.11 -0.85 -9.05
N PRO A 20 -0.92 -1.30 -8.63
CA PRO A 20 0.33 -0.56 -8.75
C PRO A 20 0.56 -0.11 -10.18
N PHE A 21 0.34 -1.01 -11.14
CA PHE A 21 0.43 -0.69 -12.56
C PHE A 21 -0.51 0.44 -12.94
N TRP A 22 -1.82 0.32 -12.65
CA TRP A 22 -2.78 1.35 -13.01
C TRP A 22 -2.56 2.67 -12.26
N ASN A 23 -2.00 2.64 -11.05
CA ASN A 23 -1.67 3.86 -10.32
C ASN A 23 -0.50 4.59 -10.99
N VAL A 24 0.53 3.85 -11.40
CA VAL A 24 1.66 4.41 -12.15
C VAL A 24 1.19 4.89 -13.53
N PHE A 25 0.46 4.05 -14.27
CA PHE A 25 -0.09 4.37 -15.57
C PHE A 25 -1.02 5.58 -15.54
N LYS A 26 -1.88 5.74 -14.53
CA LYS A 26 -2.72 6.94 -14.39
C LYS A 26 -1.92 8.18 -13.98
N ARG A 27 -0.87 8.01 -13.16
CA ARG A 27 0.00 9.10 -12.72
C ARG A 27 0.77 9.67 -13.91
N PHE A 28 1.34 8.81 -14.75
CA PHE A 28 1.93 9.22 -16.02
C PHE A 28 0.80 9.69 -16.97
N GLY A 29 -0.10 8.80 -17.36
CA GLY A 29 -1.15 9.02 -18.35
C GLY A 29 -1.93 10.32 -18.24
N ARG A 30 -2.27 10.81 -17.04
CA ARG A 30 -3.05 12.05 -16.89
C ARG A 30 -2.28 13.28 -17.38
N ASP A 31 -1.03 13.41 -16.97
CA ASP A 31 -0.20 14.55 -17.34
C ASP A 31 0.38 14.29 -18.77
N GLU A 32 0.51 13.02 -19.16
CA GLU A 32 0.97 12.57 -20.47
C GLU A 32 -0.06 12.69 -21.62
N VAL A 33 -1.38 12.83 -21.39
CA VAL A 33 -2.32 12.99 -22.52
C VAL A 33 -2.06 14.30 -23.27
N ILE A 34 -1.78 15.38 -22.54
CA ILE A 34 -1.46 16.68 -23.15
C ILE A 34 -0.09 16.60 -23.85
N ALA A 35 0.88 15.95 -23.20
CA ALA A 35 2.20 15.68 -23.76
C ALA A 35 2.10 14.87 -25.07
N MET A 36 1.29 13.81 -25.10
CA MET A 36 1.00 13.01 -26.28
C MET A 36 0.44 13.85 -27.42
N ILE A 37 -0.56 14.70 -27.15
CA ILE A 37 -1.14 15.56 -28.20
C ILE A 37 -0.07 16.50 -28.76
N ILE A 38 0.70 17.17 -27.90
CA ILE A 38 1.77 18.09 -28.30
C ILE A 38 2.83 17.34 -29.12
N ASN A 39 3.23 16.15 -28.67
CA ASN A 39 4.24 15.31 -29.29
C ASN A 39 3.79 14.79 -30.66
N VAL A 40 2.56 14.27 -30.76
CA VAL A 40 1.97 13.78 -32.02
C VAL A 40 1.83 14.92 -33.02
N VAL A 41 1.27 16.07 -32.63
CA VAL A 41 1.12 17.23 -33.52
C VAL A 41 2.48 17.77 -33.94
N GLY A 42 3.41 17.96 -33.01
CA GLY A 42 4.75 18.44 -33.29
C GLY A 42 5.54 17.54 -34.22
N THR A 43 5.51 16.22 -33.96
CA THR A 43 6.15 15.21 -34.82
C THR A 43 5.51 15.15 -36.20
N THR A 44 4.18 15.30 -36.29
CA THR A 44 3.47 15.34 -37.58
C THR A 44 3.83 16.57 -38.40
N ILE A 45 3.86 17.76 -37.78
CA ILE A 45 4.28 18.99 -38.44
C ILE A 45 5.72 18.86 -38.92
N ALA A 46 6.62 18.37 -38.07
CA ALA A 46 8.01 18.11 -38.45
C ALA A 46 8.14 17.09 -39.59
N GLY A 47 7.24 16.11 -39.66
CA GLY A 47 7.13 15.12 -40.74
C GLY A 47 6.95 15.72 -42.13
N PHE A 48 6.42 16.94 -42.25
CA PHE A 48 6.32 17.64 -43.53
C PHE A 48 7.65 18.24 -44.01
N TYR A 49 8.61 18.47 -43.10
CA TYR A 49 9.87 19.16 -43.38
C TYR A 49 11.11 18.28 -43.21
N LEU A 50 11.00 17.17 -42.47
CA LEU A 50 12.11 16.28 -42.17
C LEU A 50 11.85 14.89 -42.75
N THR A 51 12.85 14.36 -43.45
CA THR A 51 12.82 12.99 -44.02
C THR A 51 13.58 11.97 -43.17
N SER A 52 14.42 12.44 -42.24
CA SER A 52 15.19 11.56 -41.36
C SER A 52 14.32 10.98 -40.24
N ALA A 53 14.09 9.66 -40.28
CA ALA A 53 13.36 8.94 -39.23
C ALA A 53 13.97 9.13 -37.83
N PHE A 54 15.30 9.30 -37.75
CA PHE A 54 15.98 9.56 -36.49
C PHE A 54 15.64 10.96 -35.95
N LEU A 55 15.72 12.00 -36.78
CA LEU A 55 15.36 13.35 -36.36
C LEU A 55 13.88 13.45 -35.97
N LEU A 56 12.99 12.79 -36.73
CA LEU A 56 11.57 12.71 -36.41
C LEU A 56 11.31 12.00 -35.08
N SER A 57 12.08 10.96 -34.76
CA SER A 57 11.91 10.25 -33.49
C SER A 57 12.28 11.09 -32.25
N ILE A 58 13.21 12.05 -32.41
CA ILE A 58 13.71 12.89 -31.32
C ILE A 58 12.91 14.18 -31.16
N ILE A 59 12.34 14.71 -32.24
CA ILE A 59 11.69 16.03 -32.22
C ILE A 59 10.46 16.08 -31.32
N GLY A 60 9.72 14.98 -31.24
CA GLY A 60 8.57 14.81 -30.36
C GLY A 60 8.90 15.12 -28.89
N PRO A 61 9.83 14.37 -28.26
CA PRO A 61 10.31 14.63 -26.91
C PRO A 61 10.79 16.07 -26.69
N ILE A 62 11.53 16.65 -27.66
CA ILE A 62 12.01 18.03 -27.54
C ILE A 62 10.84 19.03 -27.46
N ILE A 63 9.88 18.92 -28.38
CA ILE A 63 8.71 19.81 -28.43
C ILE A 63 7.87 19.65 -27.15
N GLU A 64 7.69 18.42 -26.70
CA GLU A 64 6.97 18.10 -25.47
C GLU A 64 7.59 18.79 -24.25
N LYS A 65 8.91 18.69 -24.07
CA LYS A 65 9.60 19.35 -22.93
C LYS A 65 9.54 20.87 -23.03
N LEU A 66 9.58 21.45 -24.22
CA LEU A 66 9.36 22.89 -24.40
C LEU A 66 7.93 23.30 -23.96
N GLY A 67 6.93 22.45 -24.20
CA GLY A 67 5.56 22.65 -23.70
C GLY A 67 5.39 22.43 -22.19
N PHE A 68 6.26 21.63 -21.56
CA PHE A 68 6.23 21.34 -20.12
C PHE A 68 6.54 22.55 -19.24
N PHE A 69 7.45 23.44 -19.66
CA PHE A 69 7.83 24.62 -18.87
C PHE A 69 6.69 25.63 -18.67
N PRO A 70 5.95 26.05 -19.72
CA PRO A 70 4.76 26.90 -19.58
C PRO A 70 3.68 26.29 -18.68
N ALA A 71 3.41 24.98 -18.79
CA ALA A 71 2.39 24.30 -18.00
C ALA A 71 2.71 24.33 -16.49
N ASN A 72 3.94 24.01 -16.10
CA ASN A 72 4.39 24.07 -14.70
C ASN A 72 4.41 25.49 -14.15
N PHE A 73 4.71 26.48 -15.00
CA PHE A 73 4.63 27.89 -14.63
C PHE A 73 3.19 28.30 -14.30
N LEU A 74 2.23 27.91 -15.14
CA LEU A 74 0.80 28.18 -14.92
C LEU A 74 0.27 27.49 -13.66
N GLU A 75 0.63 26.23 -13.42
CA GLU A 75 0.23 25.50 -12.22
C GLU A 75 0.80 26.13 -10.94
N SER A 76 2.10 26.47 -10.94
CA SER A 76 2.75 27.18 -9.83
C SER A 76 2.08 28.51 -9.54
N PHE A 77 1.68 29.25 -10.58
CA PHE A 77 0.94 30.49 -10.45
C PHE A 77 -0.48 30.30 -9.90
N LYS A 78 -1.17 29.23 -10.32
CA LYS A 78 -2.49 28.86 -9.79
C LYS A 78 -2.41 28.53 -8.30
N ILE A 79 -1.45 27.69 -7.89
CA ILE A 79 -1.21 27.34 -6.48
C ILE A 79 -0.92 28.60 -5.66
N TYR A 80 -0.09 29.50 -6.17
CA TYR A 80 0.19 30.78 -5.53
C TYR A 80 -1.10 31.60 -5.32
N LYS A 81 -1.96 31.70 -6.34
CA LYS A 81 -3.24 32.43 -6.26
C LYS A 81 -4.23 31.79 -5.30
N THR A 82 -4.31 30.46 -5.24
CA THR A 82 -5.28 29.73 -4.40
C THR A 82 -4.81 29.53 -2.96
N THR A 83 -3.53 29.76 -2.64
CA THR A 83 -3.05 29.67 -1.26
C THR A 83 -3.56 30.85 -0.42
N PRO A 84 -4.16 30.62 0.76
CA PRO A 84 -4.61 31.67 1.67
C PRO A 84 -3.50 32.68 1.98
N LYS A 85 -3.82 33.98 2.02
CA LYS A 85 -2.84 35.07 2.15
C LYS A 85 -1.89 34.87 3.34
N GLU A 86 -2.42 34.41 4.47
CA GLU A 86 -1.68 34.14 5.72
C GLU A 86 -0.62 33.04 5.60
N LYS A 87 -0.81 32.06 4.68
CA LYS A 87 0.13 30.95 4.44
C LYS A 87 0.94 31.15 3.15
N ARG A 88 0.72 32.26 2.44
CA ARG A 88 1.28 32.50 1.12
C ARG A 88 2.72 33.00 1.24
N LYS A 89 3.67 32.14 0.87
CA LYS A 89 5.08 32.51 0.69
C LYS A 89 5.31 33.37 -0.56
N SER A 90 6.55 33.83 -0.76
CA SER A 90 6.94 34.60 -1.95
C SER A 90 6.68 33.82 -3.24
N LYS A 91 6.36 34.52 -4.34
CA LYS A 91 6.16 33.90 -5.67
C LYS A 91 7.31 32.97 -6.04
N SER A 92 8.54 33.41 -5.78
CA SER A 92 9.77 32.62 -6.01
C SER A 92 9.74 31.27 -5.30
N HIS A 93 9.16 31.16 -4.09
CA HIS A 93 9.04 29.89 -3.38
C HIS A 93 8.18 28.86 -4.15
N TYR A 94 7.06 29.31 -4.72
CA TYR A 94 6.17 28.45 -5.50
C TYR A 94 6.79 28.07 -6.85
N PHE A 95 7.40 29.05 -7.54
CA PHE A 95 8.08 28.78 -8.81
C PHE A 95 9.30 27.87 -8.65
N LYS A 96 10.16 28.10 -7.65
CA LYS A 96 11.27 27.20 -7.32
C LYS A 96 10.78 25.82 -6.88
N GLY A 97 9.65 25.76 -6.15
CA GLY A 97 9.03 24.51 -5.75
C GLY A 97 8.46 23.72 -6.94
N GLY A 98 7.81 24.39 -7.89
CA GLY A 98 7.31 23.82 -9.13
C GLY A 98 8.44 23.33 -10.03
N LEU A 99 9.45 24.16 -10.27
CA LEU A 99 10.66 23.79 -11.02
C LEU A 99 11.38 22.59 -10.40
N LYS A 100 11.59 22.56 -9.08
CA LYS A 100 12.29 21.45 -8.43
C LYS A 100 11.52 20.14 -8.55
N ARG A 101 10.19 20.16 -8.42
CA ARG A 101 9.35 18.97 -8.61
C ARG A 101 9.35 18.53 -10.08
N GLY A 102 9.14 19.48 -10.99
CA GLY A 102 9.14 19.26 -12.43
C GLY A 102 10.47 18.70 -12.93
N MET A 103 11.62 19.17 -12.42
CA MET A 103 12.94 18.65 -12.80
C MET A 103 13.17 17.20 -12.36
N THR A 104 12.74 16.81 -11.16
CA THR A 104 12.84 15.41 -10.72
C THR A 104 11.97 14.47 -11.54
N SER A 105 10.75 14.87 -11.89
CA SER A 105 9.89 14.06 -12.77
C SER A 105 10.43 14.03 -14.20
N LEU A 106 10.95 15.15 -14.71
CA LEU A 106 11.49 15.29 -16.06
C LEU A 106 12.77 14.46 -16.26
N GLY A 107 13.60 14.28 -15.23
CA GLY A 107 14.76 13.40 -15.32
C GLY A 107 14.39 11.91 -15.46
N GLU A 108 13.39 11.43 -14.72
CA GLU A 108 12.90 10.05 -14.83
C GLU A 108 12.20 9.81 -16.18
N ASP A 109 11.50 10.82 -16.67
CA ASP A 109 10.78 10.83 -17.93
C ASP A 109 11.74 10.81 -19.15
N ILE A 110 12.74 11.71 -19.18
CA ILE A 110 13.75 11.73 -20.24
C ILE A 110 14.55 10.42 -20.31
N LEU A 111 14.96 9.88 -19.16
CA LEU A 111 15.88 8.73 -19.13
C LEU A 111 15.22 7.41 -19.51
N ILE A 112 13.89 7.30 -19.40
CA ILE A 112 13.20 6.02 -19.59
C ILE A 112 12.10 6.15 -20.63
N HIS A 113 11.17 7.10 -20.48
CA HIS A 113 10.04 7.23 -21.38
C HIS A 113 10.47 7.73 -22.76
N ASP A 114 11.17 8.88 -22.83
CA ASP A 114 11.54 9.50 -24.10
C ASP A 114 12.45 8.57 -24.92
N LEU A 115 13.38 7.87 -24.26
CA LEU A 115 14.26 6.90 -24.91
C LEU A 115 13.46 5.73 -25.51
N LEU A 116 12.49 5.19 -24.78
CA LEU A 116 11.60 4.14 -25.29
C LEU A 116 10.75 4.65 -26.46
N TYR A 117 10.19 5.86 -26.35
CA TYR A 117 9.44 6.49 -27.42
C TYR A 117 10.29 6.66 -28.69
N ILE A 118 11.51 7.21 -28.56
CA ILE A 118 12.43 7.43 -29.68
C ILE A 118 12.73 6.10 -30.38
N ILE A 119 13.08 5.06 -29.63
CA ILE A 119 13.41 3.74 -30.18
C ILE A 119 12.19 3.14 -30.89
N LEU A 120 11.01 3.20 -30.28
CA LEU A 120 9.77 2.65 -30.84
C LEU A 120 9.37 3.40 -32.12
N LEU A 121 9.39 4.73 -32.11
CA LEU A 121 9.03 5.54 -33.26
C LEU A 121 10.05 5.38 -34.40
N PHE A 122 11.35 5.41 -34.10
CA PHE A 122 12.40 5.17 -35.09
C PHE A 122 12.23 3.80 -35.76
N THR A 123 11.99 2.76 -34.97
CA THR A 123 11.77 1.41 -35.48
C THR A 123 10.48 1.34 -36.30
N GLY A 124 9.40 1.97 -35.82
CA GLY A 124 8.12 2.04 -36.53
C GLY A 124 8.24 2.73 -37.89
N LEU A 125 8.93 3.87 -37.95
CA LEU A 125 9.17 4.62 -39.20
C LEU A 125 10.02 3.82 -40.20
N LYS A 126 10.98 3.02 -39.71
CA LYS A 126 11.82 2.18 -40.58
C LYS A 126 11.12 0.92 -41.08
N VAL A 127 10.38 0.23 -40.21
CA VAL A 127 9.75 -1.06 -40.53
C VAL A 127 8.41 -0.87 -41.23
N TYR A 128 7.68 0.19 -40.90
CA TYR A 128 6.34 0.47 -41.42
C TYR A 128 6.24 1.88 -42.03
N PRO A 129 7.04 2.21 -43.07
CA PRO A 129 7.11 3.56 -43.63
C PRO A 129 5.80 4.03 -44.28
N ALA A 130 4.90 3.11 -44.66
CA ALA A 130 3.60 3.43 -45.25
C ALA A 130 2.55 3.87 -44.21
N ILE A 131 2.80 3.65 -42.92
CA ILE A 131 1.86 4.04 -41.86
C ILE A 131 2.02 5.54 -41.57
N PRO A 132 0.91 6.30 -41.43
CA PRO A 132 0.99 7.72 -41.09
C PRO A 132 1.79 7.97 -39.80
N ILE A 133 2.68 8.97 -39.85
CA ILE A 133 3.60 9.32 -38.75
C ILE A 133 2.85 9.59 -37.44
N TRP A 134 1.70 10.26 -37.50
CA TRP A 134 0.89 10.56 -36.32
C TRP A 134 0.42 9.29 -35.60
N LEU A 135 0.10 8.23 -36.34
CA LEU A 135 -0.38 6.97 -35.78
C LEU A 135 0.77 6.19 -35.14
N LEU A 136 1.94 6.17 -35.80
CA LEU A 136 3.16 5.59 -35.24
C LEU A 136 3.62 6.33 -33.98
N SER A 137 3.56 7.66 -33.98
CA SER A 137 3.87 8.51 -32.83
C SER A 137 2.92 8.22 -31.67
N ALA A 138 1.60 8.26 -31.90
CA ALA A 138 0.60 7.98 -30.85
C ALA A 138 0.75 6.57 -30.26
N SER A 139 0.95 5.56 -31.12
CA SER A 139 1.11 4.17 -30.68
C SER A 139 2.41 3.98 -29.89
N SER A 140 3.52 4.54 -30.38
CA SER A 140 4.83 4.49 -29.69
C SER A 140 4.75 5.13 -28.32
N PHE A 141 4.05 6.25 -28.20
CA PHE A 141 3.82 6.94 -26.93
C PHE A 141 3.01 6.09 -25.95
N ILE A 142 1.86 5.56 -26.37
CA ILE A 142 1.01 4.70 -25.52
C ILE A 142 1.79 3.46 -25.04
N ILE A 143 2.54 2.82 -25.93
CA ILE A 143 3.37 1.67 -25.61
C ILE A 143 4.49 2.07 -24.64
N ALA A 144 5.16 3.20 -24.84
CA ALA A 144 6.20 3.69 -23.94
C ALA A 144 5.66 3.93 -22.53
N VAL A 145 4.51 4.62 -22.36
CA VAL A 145 3.86 4.82 -21.06
C VAL A 145 3.51 3.50 -20.38
N PHE A 146 3.01 2.53 -21.15
CA PHE A 146 2.72 1.18 -20.66
C PHE A 146 3.99 0.48 -20.16
N LEU A 147 5.08 0.50 -20.95
CA LEU A 147 6.35 -0.12 -20.62
C LEU A 147 7.01 0.52 -19.40
N VAL A 148 7.04 1.85 -19.31
CA VAL A 148 7.55 2.57 -18.14
C VAL A 148 6.78 2.17 -16.88
N SER A 149 5.46 2.06 -16.98
CA SER A 149 4.61 1.61 -15.86
C SER A 149 4.96 0.19 -15.42
N LEU A 150 5.22 -0.71 -16.36
CA LEU A 150 5.66 -2.08 -16.08
C LEU A 150 7.06 -2.11 -15.44
N ILE A 151 7.99 -1.32 -15.97
CA ILE A 151 9.37 -1.20 -15.48
C ILE A 151 9.38 -0.68 -14.04
N GLU A 152 8.67 0.40 -13.72
CA GLU A 152 8.63 0.97 -12.36
C GLU A 152 8.06 -0.02 -11.34
N VAL A 153 6.96 -0.69 -11.69
CA VAL A 153 6.37 -1.73 -10.82
C VAL A 153 7.38 -2.86 -10.61
N THR A 154 8.05 -3.29 -11.67
CA THR A 154 9.06 -4.37 -11.63
C THR A 154 10.24 -3.99 -10.74
N ILE A 155 10.82 -2.79 -10.93
CA ILE A 155 11.90 -2.26 -10.10
C ILE A 155 11.45 -2.19 -8.63
N THR A 156 10.22 -1.75 -8.37
CA THR A 156 9.68 -1.65 -7.01
C THR A 156 9.54 -3.03 -6.34
N GLU A 157 9.08 -4.05 -7.07
CA GLU A 157 9.02 -5.42 -6.55
C GLU A 157 10.42 -6.03 -6.36
N ILE A 158 11.39 -5.77 -7.26
CA ILE A 158 12.79 -6.18 -7.10
C ILE A 158 13.38 -5.56 -5.82
N ARG A 159 13.18 -4.25 -5.62
CA ARG A 159 13.59 -3.56 -4.38
C ARG A 159 12.93 -4.18 -3.15
N TYR A 160 11.67 -4.60 -3.26
CA TYR A 160 10.98 -5.30 -2.17
C TYR A 160 11.60 -6.67 -1.88
N ILE A 161 11.94 -7.45 -2.89
CA ILE A 161 12.65 -8.73 -2.73
C ILE A 161 14.01 -8.51 -2.05
N GLY A 162 14.77 -7.51 -2.48
CA GLY A 162 16.03 -7.12 -1.85
C GLY A 162 15.84 -6.72 -0.38
N PHE A 163 14.79 -5.95 -0.07
CA PHE A 163 14.43 -5.59 1.29
C PHE A 163 14.13 -6.83 2.15
N LYS A 164 13.39 -7.82 1.63
CA LYS A 164 13.12 -9.08 2.35
C LYS A 164 14.39 -9.87 2.65
N LYS A 165 15.30 -9.97 1.68
CA LYS A 165 16.61 -10.61 1.89
C LYS A 165 17.40 -9.88 2.99
N ARG A 166 17.40 -8.55 2.98
CA ARG A 166 18.04 -7.73 4.03
C ARG A 166 17.41 -7.95 5.41
N MET A 167 16.07 -8.05 5.50
CA MET A 167 15.37 -8.36 6.75
C MET A 167 15.82 -9.72 7.31
N ALA A 168 15.85 -10.75 6.46
CA ALA A 168 16.30 -12.08 6.82
C ALA A 168 17.77 -12.09 7.28
N TYR A 169 18.65 -11.40 6.55
CA TYR A 169 20.07 -11.26 6.91
C TYR A 169 20.28 -10.61 8.29
N VAL A 170 19.43 -9.65 8.65
CA VAL A 170 19.47 -9.00 9.97
C VAL A 170 18.91 -9.91 11.09
N GLY A 171 18.20 -10.98 10.74
CA GLY A 171 17.69 -12.00 11.66
C GLY A 171 16.16 -12.03 11.78
N PHE A 172 15.43 -11.19 11.05
CA PHE A 172 13.97 -11.26 11.06
C PHE A 172 13.47 -12.52 10.34
N LYS A 173 12.53 -13.23 10.96
CA LYS A 173 11.83 -14.36 10.36
C LYS A 173 10.57 -13.87 9.61
N PRO A 174 10.33 -14.30 8.37
CA PRO A 174 9.11 -13.96 7.63
C PRO A 174 7.94 -14.86 8.04
N GLU A 175 6.74 -14.29 8.01
CA GLU A 175 5.46 -14.96 8.19
C GLU A 175 4.47 -14.35 7.19
N ASN A 176 3.92 -15.18 6.31
CA ASN A 176 3.00 -14.75 5.27
C ASN A 176 1.65 -15.41 5.51
N TYR A 177 0.58 -14.62 5.42
CA TYR A 177 -0.78 -15.09 5.55
C TYR A 177 -1.76 -14.10 4.94
N ILE A 178 -2.99 -14.55 4.74
CA ILE A 178 -4.12 -13.72 4.34
C ILE A 178 -5.03 -13.60 5.56
N GLU A 179 -5.47 -12.39 5.86
CA GLU A 179 -6.38 -12.12 6.97
C GLU A 179 -7.58 -11.31 6.52
N THR A 180 -8.68 -11.42 7.25
CA THR A 180 -9.83 -10.52 7.18
C THR A 180 -10.12 -9.97 8.58
N ARG A 181 -10.87 -8.88 8.66
CA ARG A 181 -11.32 -8.33 9.94
C ARG A 181 -12.78 -7.94 9.90
N PHE A 182 -13.45 -8.24 11.00
CA PHE A 182 -14.82 -7.87 11.27
C PHE A 182 -14.89 -7.16 12.61
N LEU A 183 -15.70 -6.12 12.68
CA LEU A 183 -16.12 -5.50 13.94
C LEU A 183 -17.44 -6.11 14.36
N ILE A 184 -17.50 -6.54 15.61
CA ILE A 184 -18.67 -7.22 16.18
C ILE A 184 -19.13 -6.46 17.41
N SER A 185 -20.43 -6.25 17.58
CA SER A 185 -21.00 -5.57 18.77
C SER A 185 -20.54 -6.23 20.06
N SER A 186 -20.24 -5.43 21.09
CA SER A 186 -19.88 -5.94 22.42
C SER A 186 -21.03 -6.64 23.15
N GLU A 187 -22.25 -6.56 22.63
CA GLU A 187 -23.43 -7.27 23.16
C GLU A 187 -23.34 -8.79 22.99
N LYS A 188 -22.52 -9.28 22.03
CA LYS A 188 -22.25 -10.71 21.85
C LYS A 188 -21.07 -11.15 22.69
N LYS A 189 -21.05 -12.37 23.22
CA LYS A 189 -19.87 -12.86 23.96
C LYS A 189 -18.79 -13.33 22.98
N PRO A 190 -17.51 -12.95 23.16
CA PRO A 190 -16.40 -13.40 22.32
C PRO A 190 -16.30 -14.93 22.16
N ASN A 191 -16.58 -15.67 23.23
CA ASN A 191 -16.47 -17.13 23.23
C ASN A 191 -17.56 -17.76 22.36
N GLU A 192 -18.81 -17.28 22.44
CA GLU A 192 -19.92 -17.78 21.59
C GLU A 192 -19.62 -17.66 20.09
N ILE A 193 -18.92 -16.59 19.69
CA ILE A 193 -18.51 -16.38 18.30
C ILE A 193 -17.45 -17.40 17.89
N LEU A 194 -16.47 -17.66 18.77
CA LEU A 194 -15.41 -18.63 18.53
C LEU A 194 -15.94 -20.06 18.58
N ASP A 195 -16.91 -20.38 19.43
CA ASP A 195 -17.56 -21.69 19.53
C ASP A 195 -18.20 -22.05 18.20
N LYS A 196 -19.09 -21.18 17.68
CA LYS A 196 -19.70 -21.38 16.37
C LYS A 196 -18.70 -21.53 15.22
N LEU A 197 -17.63 -20.74 15.23
CA LEU A 197 -16.57 -20.86 14.23
C LEU A 197 -15.78 -22.16 14.39
N ALA A 198 -15.54 -22.59 15.63
CA ALA A 198 -14.84 -23.83 15.93
C ALA A 198 -15.66 -25.05 15.51
N ASP A 199 -16.95 -25.06 15.80
CA ASP A 199 -17.85 -26.15 15.43
C ASP A 199 -17.99 -26.28 13.91
N HIS A 200 -18.06 -25.15 13.20
CA HIS A 200 -18.24 -25.15 11.74
C HIS A 200 -16.96 -25.49 10.96
N PHE A 201 -15.79 -25.05 11.44
CA PHE A 201 -14.51 -25.20 10.73
C PHE A 201 -13.55 -26.19 11.40
N ASP A 202 -14.01 -26.95 12.40
CA ASP A 202 -13.24 -27.92 13.17
C ASP A 202 -11.96 -27.27 13.75
N LEU A 203 -12.15 -26.33 14.69
CA LEU A 203 -11.06 -25.55 15.30
C LEU A 203 -10.83 -25.95 16.76
N ASP A 204 -9.85 -26.81 16.99
CA ASP A 204 -9.68 -27.54 18.25
C ASP A 204 -8.81 -26.79 19.26
N ILE A 205 -7.85 -25.99 18.79
CA ILE A 205 -6.88 -25.34 19.69
C ILE A 205 -7.44 -24.03 20.23
N ARG A 206 -7.65 -23.99 21.55
CA ARG A 206 -8.11 -22.78 22.27
C ARG A 206 -7.02 -22.15 23.10
N GLU A 207 -6.74 -20.87 22.85
CA GLU A 207 -5.76 -20.10 23.61
C GLU A 207 -6.36 -18.76 24.04
N PHE A 208 -5.99 -18.31 25.24
CA PHE A 208 -6.29 -16.96 25.72
C PHE A 208 -4.98 -16.22 26.03
N LEU A 209 -4.80 -15.08 25.39
CA LEU A 209 -3.53 -14.35 25.42
C LEU A 209 -3.76 -12.86 25.67
N LYS A 210 -2.94 -12.26 26.54
CA LYS A 210 -2.87 -10.81 26.72
C LYS A 210 -1.78 -10.22 25.84
N TYR A 211 -2.08 -9.10 25.19
CA TYR A 211 -1.18 -8.43 24.26
C TYR A 211 -0.91 -6.98 24.66
N GLU A 212 0.35 -6.56 24.49
CA GLU A 212 0.78 -5.17 24.51
C GLU A 212 1.53 -4.85 23.23
N ASP A 213 0.95 -3.96 22.41
CA ASP A 213 1.53 -3.47 21.17
C ASP A 213 1.97 -2.01 21.33
N LEU A 214 3.24 -1.73 21.03
CA LEU A 214 3.80 -0.38 20.92
C LEU A 214 4.06 -0.08 19.44
N TYR A 215 3.35 0.88 18.85
CA TYR A 215 3.46 1.24 17.44
C TYR A 215 4.38 2.45 17.23
N PHE A 216 5.20 2.39 16.19
CA PHE A 216 6.17 3.41 15.82
C PHE A 216 5.91 3.89 14.40
N ASP A 217 6.09 5.18 14.17
CA ASP A 217 6.14 5.70 12.80
C ASP A 217 7.45 5.24 12.14
N SER A 218 7.34 4.92 10.86
CA SER A 218 8.42 4.28 10.10
C SER A 218 8.66 5.01 8.80
N ASN A 219 9.94 5.24 8.53
CA ASN A 219 10.43 5.74 7.24
C ASN A 219 10.84 4.60 6.29
N PHE A 220 10.37 3.37 6.54
CA PHE A 220 10.62 2.29 5.58
C PHE A 220 9.94 2.57 4.24
N PRO A 221 10.54 2.16 3.11
CA PRO A 221 9.97 2.39 1.80
C PRO A 221 8.59 1.72 1.66
N GLN A 222 7.74 2.34 0.85
CA GLN A 222 6.48 1.76 0.41
C GLN A 222 6.73 0.97 -0.88
N PHE A 223 6.09 -0.19 -1.01
CA PHE A 223 6.30 -1.09 -2.15
C PHE A 223 4.95 -1.46 -2.77
N SER A 224 4.63 -0.89 -3.92
CA SER A 224 3.44 -1.24 -4.71
C SER A 224 2.14 -1.24 -3.89
N GLY A 225 1.92 -0.13 -3.17
CA GLY A 225 0.77 0.04 -2.28
C GLY A 225 0.89 -0.66 -0.92
N ARG A 226 2.00 -1.35 -0.62
CA ARG A 226 2.29 -1.89 0.72
C ARG A 226 2.97 -0.81 1.57
N LYS A 227 2.32 -0.43 2.67
CA LYS A 227 2.90 0.47 3.68
C LYS A 227 3.39 -0.32 4.89
N ALA A 228 4.60 -0.01 5.36
CA ALA A 228 5.16 -0.63 6.55
C ALA A 228 4.46 -0.12 7.82
N LYS A 229 4.20 -1.04 8.74
CA LYS A 229 3.88 -0.74 10.14
C LYS A 229 4.92 -1.41 11.02
N VAL A 230 5.52 -0.62 11.91
CA VAL A 230 6.52 -1.11 12.85
C VAL A 230 5.91 -1.14 14.24
N ARG A 231 6.09 -2.26 14.94
CA ARG A 231 5.68 -2.37 16.34
C ARG A 231 6.59 -3.27 17.14
N LEU A 232 6.65 -3.00 18.44
CA LEU A 232 7.07 -3.98 19.42
C LEU A 232 5.81 -4.65 19.98
N ARG A 233 5.86 -5.96 20.15
CA ARG A 233 4.74 -6.74 20.69
C ARG A 233 5.20 -7.65 21.82
N LYS A 234 4.45 -7.62 22.91
CA LYS A 234 4.54 -8.54 24.05
C LYS A 234 3.26 -9.39 24.08
N ARG A 235 3.39 -10.71 24.23
CA ARG A 235 2.25 -11.62 24.49
C ARG A 235 2.51 -12.48 25.73
N THR A 236 1.47 -12.72 26.51
CA THR A 236 1.47 -13.61 27.68
C THR A 236 0.27 -14.52 27.68
N ASN A 237 0.51 -15.79 28.00
CA ASN A 237 -0.56 -16.71 28.37
C ASN A 237 -1.14 -16.33 29.75
N THR A 238 -2.39 -16.69 29.99
CA THR A 238 -3.11 -16.50 31.27
C THR A 238 -2.38 -17.09 32.47
N GLU A 239 -1.61 -18.16 32.27
CA GLU A 239 -0.81 -18.81 33.31
C GLU A 239 0.50 -18.07 33.66
N GLY A 240 0.79 -16.92 33.03
CA GLY A 240 2.00 -16.13 33.31
C GLY A 240 3.32 -16.77 32.86
N LYS A 241 3.31 -18.02 32.42
CA LYS A 241 4.46 -18.74 31.87
C LYS A 241 4.69 -18.31 30.41
N GLY A 242 5.86 -17.72 30.14
CA GLY A 242 6.33 -17.42 28.79
C GLY A 242 5.97 -16.03 28.25
N TRP A 243 6.87 -15.06 28.41
CA TRP A 243 6.78 -13.78 27.70
C TRP A 243 7.37 -13.91 26.30
N LEU A 244 6.53 -13.93 25.27
CA LEU A 244 7.00 -13.86 23.89
C LEU A 244 7.02 -12.40 23.45
N LYS A 245 8.22 -11.86 23.30
CA LYS A 245 8.49 -10.45 22.98
C LYS A 245 9.07 -10.40 21.58
N THR A 246 8.55 -9.53 20.74
CA THR A 246 8.98 -9.44 19.34
C THR A 246 9.07 -8.02 18.85
N ALA A 247 10.08 -7.72 18.04
CA ALA A 247 10.07 -6.59 17.13
C ALA A 247 9.44 -7.04 15.81
N GLN A 248 8.53 -6.24 15.26
CA GLN A 248 7.77 -6.62 14.07
C GLN A 248 7.73 -5.50 13.05
N VAL A 249 7.99 -5.84 11.78
CA VAL A 249 7.75 -4.98 10.61
C VAL A 249 6.71 -5.67 9.75
N ILE A 250 5.62 -4.98 9.45
CA ILE A 250 4.44 -5.56 8.84
C ILE A 250 4.10 -4.78 7.59
N TYR A 251 4.07 -5.46 6.45
CA TYR A 251 3.53 -4.93 5.21
C TYR A 251 2.17 -5.55 4.96
N THR A 252 1.17 -4.70 4.73
CA THR A 252 -0.20 -5.13 4.43
C THR A 252 -0.65 -4.57 3.10
N ARG A 253 -1.39 -5.38 2.34
CA ARG A 253 -2.10 -4.94 1.14
C ARG A 253 -3.47 -5.59 1.10
N ALA A 254 -4.49 -4.77 1.32
CA ALA A 254 -5.87 -5.17 1.12
C ALA A 254 -6.15 -5.34 -0.38
N ARG A 255 -7.01 -6.30 -0.71
CA ARG A 255 -7.56 -6.48 -2.06
C ARG A 255 -9.05 -6.76 -1.91
N GLU A 256 -9.80 -6.40 -2.93
CA GLU A 256 -11.17 -6.86 -3.06
C GLU A 256 -11.14 -8.19 -3.82
N SER A 257 -11.85 -9.17 -3.28
CA SER A 257 -12.12 -10.45 -3.93
C SER A 257 -13.58 -10.44 -4.34
N GLN A 258 -13.84 -10.06 -5.58
CA GLN A 258 -15.19 -10.07 -6.13
C GLN A 258 -15.37 -11.33 -6.98
N GLN A 259 -16.21 -12.25 -6.53
CA GLN A 259 -16.73 -13.31 -7.40
C GLN A 259 -18.07 -12.82 -7.96
N LYS A 260 -18.31 -13.04 -9.26
CA LYS A 260 -19.50 -12.51 -9.97
C LYS A 260 -20.85 -12.97 -9.39
N LYS A 261 -20.87 -14.02 -8.54
CA LYS A 261 -22.10 -14.65 -8.01
C LYS A 261 -22.29 -14.49 -6.50
N ASP A 262 -21.40 -13.80 -5.79
CA ASP A 262 -21.50 -13.66 -4.33
C ASP A 262 -22.41 -12.49 -3.93
N GLN A 263 -23.26 -12.71 -2.93
CA GLN A 263 -24.11 -11.68 -2.31
C GLN A 263 -23.27 -10.62 -1.57
N PHE A 264 -22.08 -10.99 -1.12
CA PHE A 264 -21.19 -10.13 -0.32
C PHE A 264 -19.94 -9.75 -1.09
N ARG A 265 -19.41 -8.57 -0.75
CA ARG A 265 -18.07 -8.13 -1.18
C ARG A 265 -17.06 -8.52 -0.12
N PHE A 266 -15.99 -9.19 -0.53
CA PHE A 266 -14.98 -9.70 0.37
C PHE A 266 -13.67 -8.92 0.25
N PHE A 267 -13.09 -8.50 1.38
CA PHE A 267 -11.85 -7.73 1.42
C PHE A 267 -10.71 -8.46 2.15
N PRO A 268 -10.14 -9.53 1.58
CA PRO A 268 -8.96 -10.18 2.13
C PRO A 268 -7.73 -9.26 2.13
N ILE A 269 -6.89 -9.41 3.14
CA ILE A 269 -5.69 -8.60 3.36
C ILE A 269 -4.48 -9.52 3.33
N LYS A 270 -3.66 -9.39 2.28
CA LYS A 270 -2.38 -10.08 2.24
C LYS A 270 -1.41 -9.42 3.21
N LYS A 271 -0.80 -10.22 4.09
CA LYS A 271 0.10 -9.76 5.12
C LYS A 271 1.44 -10.46 5.03
N GLU A 272 2.48 -9.64 4.95
CA GLU A 272 3.88 -10.07 5.05
C GLU A 272 4.44 -9.49 6.33
N LYS A 273 4.60 -10.34 7.34
CA LYS A 273 5.06 -9.97 8.67
C LYS A 273 6.47 -10.50 8.88
N PHE A 274 7.38 -9.60 9.23
CA PHE A 274 8.74 -9.95 9.63
C PHE A 274 8.85 -9.74 11.13
N TYR A 275 9.31 -10.76 11.86
CA TYR A 275 9.42 -10.70 13.31
C TYR A 275 10.79 -11.17 13.80
N PHE A 276 11.26 -10.55 14.88
CA PHE A 276 12.47 -10.92 15.59
C PHE A 276 12.14 -11.11 17.06
N PHE A 277 12.55 -12.22 17.66
CA PHE A 277 12.34 -12.48 19.08
C PHE A 277 13.33 -11.67 19.92
N LEU A 278 12.80 -10.95 20.91
CA LEU A 278 13.59 -10.12 21.81
C LEU A 278 13.92 -10.90 23.06
N ASP A 279 15.18 -11.30 23.18
CA ASP A 279 15.73 -11.95 24.37
C ASP A 279 16.16 -10.93 25.43
N GLN A 280 15.23 -10.07 25.81
CA GLN A 280 15.44 -9.01 26.80
C GLN A 280 14.12 -8.63 27.45
N ARG A 281 14.10 -7.76 28.47
CA ARG A 281 12.85 -7.14 28.91
C ARG A 281 12.26 -6.30 27.78
N MET A 282 10.92 -6.30 27.67
CA MET A 282 10.20 -5.57 26.62
C MET A 282 10.61 -4.09 26.62
N PRO A 283 11.32 -3.62 25.58
CA PRO A 283 11.82 -2.26 25.59
C PRO A 283 10.68 -1.27 25.30
N LYS A 284 10.69 -0.13 26.01
CA LYS A 284 9.71 0.96 25.79
C LYS A 284 10.00 1.78 24.53
N LYS A 285 11.23 1.70 23.99
CA LYS A 285 11.75 2.50 22.87
C LYS A 285 12.65 1.63 21.99
N ILE A 286 12.71 1.91 20.68
CA ILE A 286 13.57 1.17 19.74
C ILE A 286 15.06 1.28 20.12
N SER A 287 15.48 2.43 20.64
CA SER A 287 16.88 2.66 21.07
C SER A 287 17.34 1.78 22.24
N LYS A 288 16.40 1.15 22.97
CA LYS A 288 16.68 0.25 24.10
C LYS A 288 16.64 -1.23 23.71
N ILE A 289 16.59 -1.54 22.41
CA ILE A 289 16.82 -2.91 21.92
C ILE A 289 18.31 -3.22 22.06
N GLU A 290 18.67 -4.25 22.81
CA GLU A 290 20.04 -4.69 23.10
C GLU A 290 20.74 -5.18 21.84
N ASN A 291 20.04 -5.98 21.02
CA ASN A 291 20.58 -6.44 19.74
C ASN A 291 20.89 -5.26 18.81
N SER A 292 22.19 -5.00 18.63
CA SER A 292 22.69 -3.84 17.89
C SER A 292 22.33 -3.89 16.40
N LYS A 293 22.28 -5.07 15.78
CA LYS A 293 21.86 -5.25 14.37
C LYS A 293 20.42 -4.83 14.17
N ILE A 294 19.51 -5.31 15.04
CA ILE A 294 18.09 -4.97 15.00
C ILE A 294 17.86 -3.49 15.33
N ARG A 295 18.50 -2.99 16.38
CA ARG A 295 18.44 -1.56 16.77
C ARG A 295 18.90 -0.65 15.64
N ARG A 296 20.02 -0.97 14.98
CA ARG A 296 20.55 -0.21 13.85
C ARG A 296 19.61 -0.28 12.64
N PHE A 297 19.04 -1.45 12.36
CA PHE A 297 18.10 -1.62 11.26
C PHE A 297 16.81 -0.80 11.47
N LEU A 298 16.31 -0.75 12.69
CA LEU A 298 15.13 0.03 13.06
C LEU A 298 15.43 1.51 13.36
N LYS A 299 16.68 1.98 13.23
CA LYS A 299 17.09 3.36 13.53
C LYS A 299 16.34 4.41 12.69
N SER A 300 15.85 4.03 11.51
CA SER A 300 15.05 4.89 10.64
C SER A 300 13.62 5.12 11.13
N CYS A 301 13.18 4.41 12.16
CA CYS A 301 11.87 4.58 12.79
C CYS A 301 11.96 5.59 13.95
N GLU A 302 10.83 6.20 14.31
CA GLU A 302 10.78 7.03 15.51
C GLU A 302 11.20 6.23 16.75
N THR A 303 11.94 6.86 17.65
CA THR A 303 12.50 6.16 18.82
C THR A 303 11.43 5.88 19.88
N VAL A 304 10.40 6.73 19.96
CA VAL A 304 9.32 6.67 20.96
C VAL A 304 8.05 6.14 20.28
N PRO A 305 7.28 5.25 20.93
CA PRO A 305 6.05 4.77 20.34
C PRO A 305 5.00 5.88 20.30
N LYS A 306 4.38 6.05 19.13
CA LYS A 306 3.27 6.97 18.92
C LYS A 306 1.99 6.49 19.58
N LYS A 307 1.82 5.17 19.70
CA LYS A 307 0.61 4.54 20.26
C LYS A 307 0.94 3.29 21.04
N LYS A 308 0.20 3.08 22.13
CA LYS A 308 0.18 1.84 22.92
C LYS A 308 -1.22 1.26 22.89
N ILE A 309 -1.33 -0.03 22.57
CA ILE A 309 -2.60 -0.76 22.54
C ILE A 309 -2.48 -1.99 23.42
N LEU A 310 -3.42 -2.14 24.36
CA LEU A 310 -3.56 -3.30 25.21
C LEU A 310 -4.88 -4.01 24.88
N PHE A 311 -4.82 -5.32 24.68
CA PHE A 311 -5.99 -6.13 24.35
C PHE A 311 -5.79 -7.58 24.77
N GLU A 312 -6.91 -8.26 24.97
CA GLU A 312 -6.99 -9.70 25.19
C GLU A 312 -7.43 -10.36 23.89
N ARG A 313 -6.96 -11.57 23.65
CA ARG A 313 -7.28 -12.34 22.45
C ARG A 313 -7.65 -13.75 22.85
N SER A 314 -8.85 -14.16 22.45
CA SER A 314 -9.25 -15.56 22.39
C SER A 314 -8.95 -16.08 20.99
N ILE A 315 -8.40 -17.29 20.88
CA ILE A 315 -8.03 -17.94 19.62
C ILE A 315 -8.71 -19.30 19.55
N ALA A 316 -9.24 -19.63 18.38
CA ALA A 316 -9.56 -20.99 17.96
C ALA A 316 -8.81 -21.26 16.64
N ARG A 317 -8.11 -22.39 16.49
CA ARG A 317 -7.39 -22.68 15.23
C ARG A 317 -7.29 -24.17 14.93
N SER A 318 -7.18 -24.46 13.64
CA SER A 318 -6.67 -25.69 13.05
C SER A 318 -5.34 -25.40 12.33
N GLU A 319 -4.82 -26.36 11.56
CA GLU A 319 -3.64 -26.12 10.71
C GLU A 319 -3.91 -25.12 9.58
N ALA A 320 -5.16 -25.07 9.08
CA ALA A 320 -5.54 -24.30 7.91
C ALA A 320 -6.11 -22.91 8.22
N LEU A 321 -6.94 -22.81 9.27
CA LEU A 321 -7.67 -21.61 9.65
C LEU A 321 -7.37 -21.21 11.11
N LEU A 322 -7.16 -19.92 11.32
CA LEU A 322 -7.11 -19.31 12.65
C LEU A 322 -8.21 -18.27 12.77
N ALA A 323 -9.12 -18.49 13.71
CA ALA A 323 -10.08 -17.50 14.18
C ALA A 323 -9.58 -16.87 15.47
N SER A 324 -9.72 -15.55 15.60
CA SER A 324 -9.36 -14.87 16.84
C SER A 324 -10.27 -13.69 17.10
N VAL A 325 -10.71 -13.53 18.34
CA VAL A 325 -11.51 -12.38 18.78
C VAL A 325 -10.66 -11.55 19.73
N ASP A 326 -10.45 -10.28 19.36
CA ASP A 326 -9.71 -9.31 20.16
C ASP A 326 -10.67 -8.44 20.97
N LYS A 327 -10.45 -8.42 22.29
CA LYS A 327 -11.12 -7.55 23.26
C LYS A 327 -10.17 -6.44 23.72
N PRO A 328 -10.39 -5.18 23.31
CA PRO A 328 -9.64 -4.05 23.85
C PRO A 328 -9.84 -3.93 25.37
N LEU A 329 -8.78 -3.64 26.14
CA LEU A 329 -8.88 -3.53 27.60
C LEU A 329 -9.57 -2.23 28.08
N LYS A 330 -9.77 -1.23 27.21
CA LYS A 330 -10.41 0.04 27.56
C LYS A 330 -11.52 0.40 26.57
N GLY A 331 -12.74 0.60 27.12
CA GLY A 331 -13.78 1.49 26.61
C GLY A 331 -14.24 1.28 25.17
N ARG A 332 -14.55 0.05 24.74
CA ARG A 332 -15.07 -0.18 23.38
C ARG A 332 -16.34 -1.02 23.35
N ASP A 333 -17.29 -0.54 22.55
CA ASP A 333 -18.57 -1.20 22.28
C ASP A 333 -18.48 -2.30 21.20
N PHE A 334 -17.26 -2.81 20.93
CA PHE A 334 -17.04 -3.80 19.90
C PHE A 334 -15.79 -4.66 20.14
N PHE A 335 -15.83 -5.86 19.56
CA PHE A 335 -14.70 -6.78 19.42
C PHE A 335 -14.20 -6.78 17.97
N ILE A 336 -12.95 -7.22 17.77
CA ILE A 336 -12.40 -7.43 16.43
C ILE A 336 -12.24 -8.93 16.20
N LEU A 337 -13.06 -9.50 15.32
CA LEU A 337 -12.84 -10.84 14.81
C LEU A 337 -11.82 -10.78 13.67
N GLU A 338 -10.74 -11.54 13.79
CA GLU A 338 -9.76 -11.76 12.72
C GLU A 338 -9.77 -13.24 12.31
N LEU A 339 -10.06 -13.52 11.04
CA LEU A 339 -9.89 -14.84 10.43
C LEU A 339 -8.62 -14.83 9.59
N LYS A 340 -7.83 -15.89 9.64
CA LYS A 340 -6.53 -15.99 8.94
C LYS A 340 -6.29 -17.36 8.35
N THR A 341 -5.79 -17.39 7.12
CA THR A 341 -5.28 -18.60 6.47
C THR A 341 -3.88 -18.32 5.94
N ARG A 342 -3.02 -19.34 5.81
CA ARG A 342 -1.66 -19.13 5.27
C ARG A 342 -1.69 -18.87 3.77
N ASN A 343 -2.29 -19.77 3.00
CA ASN A 343 -2.35 -19.69 1.54
C ASN A 343 -3.72 -20.01 0.95
N ASP A 344 -4.71 -20.42 1.75
CA ASP A 344 -6.02 -20.79 1.25
C ASP A 344 -6.98 -19.60 1.23
N THR A 345 -7.12 -19.00 0.04
CA THR A 345 -8.04 -17.88 -0.17
C THR A 345 -9.50 -18.36 -0.24
N LYS A 346 -9.76 -19.58 -0.69
CA LYS A 346 -11.12 -20.12 -0.81
C LYS A 346 -11.70 -20.37 0.58
N LEU A 347 -10.95 -21.06 1.44
CA LEU A 347 -11.32 -21.27 2.85
C LEU A 347 -11.52 -19.94 3.59
N LEU A 348 -10.66 -18.94 3.33
CA LEU A 348 -10.84 -17.62 3.95
C LEU A 348 -12.15 -16.95 3.50
N VAL A 349 -12.48 -17.01 2.21
CA VAL A 349 -13.73 -16.45 1.67
C VAL A 349 -14.94 -17.19 2.24
N GLU A 350 -14.87 -18.51 2.38
CA GLU A 350 -15.91 -19.31 3.02
C GLU A 350 -16.11 -18.93 4.50
N ALA A 351 -15.03 -18.82 5.27
CA ALA A 351 -15.08 -18.37 6.66
C ALA A 351 -15.61 -16.93 6.79
N MET A 352 -15.30 -16.07 5.81
CA MET A 352 -15.87 -14.72 5.74
C MET A 352 -17.37 -14.75 5.45
N ARG A 353 -17.82 -15.60 4.52
CA ARG A 353 -19.23 -15.77 4.19
C ARG A 353 -20.01 -16.23 5.41
N PHE A 354 -19.52 -17.26 6.09
CA PHE A 354 -20.10 -17.75 7.34
C PHE A 354 -20.19 -16.62 8.38
N ALA A 355 -19.11 -15.88 8.61
CA ALA A 355 -19.10 -14.80 9.59
C ALA A 355 -20.09 -13.67 9.26
N MET A 356 -20.30 -13.37 7.98
CA MET A 356 -21.24 -12.33 7.52
C MET A 356 -22.71 -12.80 7.53
N GLN A 357 -22.97 -14.10 7.43
CA GLN A 357 -24.30 -14.69 7.54
C GLN A 357 -24.73 -14.87 9.00
N GLU A 358 -23.84 -15.37 9.84
CA GLU A 358 -24.16 -15.77 11.21
C GLU A 358 -24.14 -14.64 12.23
N PHE A 359 -23.37 -13.58 11.96
CA PHE A 359 -23.11 -12.54 12.94
C PHE A 359 -23.41 -11.15 12.40
N PRO A 360 -23.92 -10.22 13.24
CA PRO A 360 -24.12 -8.83 12.87
C PRO A 360 -22.77 -8.10 12.84
N VAL A 361 -22.04 -8.25 11.74
CA VAL A 361 -20.66 -7.76 11.60
C VAL A 361 -20.54 -6.61 10.62
N LEU A 362 -19.49 -5.80 10.82
CA LEU A 362 -19.03 -4.84 9.84
C LEU A 362 -17.61 -5.17 9.42
N GLN A 363 -17.41 -5.47 8.13
CA GLN A 363 -16.07 -5.75 7.62
C GLN A 363 -15.19 -4.49 7.62
N THR A 364 -13.88 -4.64 7.86
CA THR A 364 -12.95 -3.53 7.77
C THR A 364 -11.55 -3.95 7.32
N THR A 365 -10.86 -3.05 6.61
CA THR A 365 -9.43 -3.19 6.29
C THR A 365 -8.52 -2.40 7.24
N LYS A 366 -9.11 -1.57 8.12
CA LYS A 366 -8.37 -0.76 9.10
C LYS A 366 -7.68 -1.69 10.11
N GLY A 367 -6.42 -1.40 10.42
CA GLY A 367 -5.68 -2.13 11.44
C GLY A 367 -6.05 -1.68 12.84
N LYS A 368 -5.65 -2.45 13.86
CA LYS A 368 -5.85 -2.08 15.28
C LYS A 368 -5.36 -0.67 15.62
N SER A 369 -4.21 -0.27 15.07
CA SER A 369 -3.62 1.06 15.23
C SER A 369 -4.47 2.21 14.71
N ASP A 370 -5.34 1.91 13.75
CA ASP A 370 -6.15 2.88 13.03
C ASP A 370 -7.53 2.96 13.68
N ILE A 371 -8.09 1.80 14.03
CA ILE A 371 -9.33 1.68 14.81
C ILE A 371 -9.18 2.32 16.19
N ALA A 372 -7.99 2.22 16.80
CA ALA A 372 -7.75 2.79 18.12
C ALA A 372 -7.75 4.32 18.21
N ILE A 373 -7.78 5.02 17.08
CA ILE A 373 -7.90 6.49 17.03
C ILE A 373 -9.37 6.92 16.92
N LEU A 374 -10.24 6.04 16.41
CA LEU A 374 -11.65 6.35 16.16
C LEU A 374 -12.52 6.23 17.41
N SER A 375 -11.95 5.66 18.48
CA SER A 375 -12.46 5.62 19.85
C SER A 375 -11.69 6.63 20.67
#